data_AF-A0A8X8FQ40-F1
#
_entry.id   AF-A0A8X8FQ40-F1
#
_cell.length_a   1.000
_cell.length_b   1.000
_cell.length_c   1.000
_cell.angle_alpha   90.00
_cell.angle_beta   90.00
_cell.angle_gamma   90.00
#
_symmetry.space_group_name_H-M   'P 1'
#
loop_
_entity.id
_entity.type
_entity.pdbx_description
1 polymer ?
#
loop_
_entity_poly.entity_id
_entity_poly.type
_entity_poly.pdbx_seq_one_letter_code
_entity_poly.pdbx_strand_id
1 'polypeptide(L)'
;MHGDDSLLFRTHVANRDNVIFPWSLSIVDCFFISNAFKALADAELESVALLRLSADGTEAEPIDIRDAYDLYDVDTFAGGSEVVLLHQPTSSACYWDPHERFVVVVGPKAFLDAARPYPADIEKHFYVEAMSHSSACSDVDSPEAVYTALCRQRAPRSSNL
;
A
#
# COMPACT_ATOMS: atom_id res chain seq x y z
N MET A 1 3.84 -1.93 -9.42
CA MET A 1 5.01 -1.02 -9.54
C MET A 1 4.88 -0.08 -10.73
N HIS A 2 5.76 0.91 -10.94
CA HIS A 2 5.70 1.76 -12.13
C HIS A 2 5.93 0.91 -13.40
N GLY A 3 4.87 0.72 -14.20
CA GLY A 3 4.84 -0.25 -15.30
C GLY A 3 4.01 -1.51 -15.03
N ASP A 4 3.44 -1.66 -13.83
CA ASP A 4 2.48 -2.71 -13.55
C ASP A 4 1.08 -2.33 -14.09
N ASP A 5 0.63 -3.12 -15.06
CA ASP A 5 -0.67 -2.99 -15.72
C ASP A 5 -1.70 -3.98 -15.17
N SER A 6 -1.44 -4.60 -14.02
CA SER A 6 -2.41 -5.42 -13.30
C SER A 6 -3.72 -4.65 -13.03
N LEU A 7 -4.81 -5.41 -12.92
CA LEU A 7 -6.14 -4.81 -12.72
C LEU A 7 -6.24 -4.14 -11.35
N LEU A 8 -5.70 -4.77 -10.31
CA LEU A 8 -5.80 -4.25 -8.94
C LEU A 8 -4.92 -3.01 -8.76
N PHE A 9 -3.69 -3.00 -9.29
CA PHE A 9 -2.85 -1.79 -9.26
C PHE A 9 -3.53 -0.62 -9.98
N ARG A 10 -4.03 -0.82 -11.20
CA ARG A 10 -4.70 0.26 -11.97
C ARG A 10 -5.95 0.80 -11.27
N THR A 11 -6.70 -0.09 -10.62
CA THR A 11 -7.97 0.27 -9.95
C THR A 11 -7.73 0.95 -8.61
N HIS A 12 -6.76 0.48 -7.82
CA HIS A 12 -6.62 0.90 -6.43
C HIS A 12 -5.43 1.82 -6.16
N VAL A 13 -4.40 1.83 -7.02
CA VAL A 13 -3.13 2.53 -6.75
C VAL A 13 -2.78 3.58 -7.82
N ALA A 14 -2.78 3.21 -9.11
CA ALA A 14 -2.17 4.01 -10.19
C ALA A 14 -2.67 5.46 -10.33
N ASN A 15 -3.90 5.74 -9.85
CA ASN A 15 -4.53 7.06 -9.94
C ASN A 15 -4.62 7.78 -8.58
N ARG A 16 -4.00 7.25 -7.53
CA ARG A 16 -3.99 7.84 -6.18
C ARG A 16 -2.83 8.82 -6.02
N ASP A 17 -3.07 9.90 -5.31
CA ASP A 17 -2.03 10.82 -4.84
C ASP A 17 -1.51 10.36 -3.46
N ASN A 18 -0.21 10.50 -3.22
CA ASN A 18 0.48 10.13 -1.97
C ASN A 18 0.37 8.64 -1.63
N VAL A 19 1.37 7.87 -2.03
CA VAL A 19 1.55 6.50 -1.57
C VAL A 19 2.66 6.43 -0.53
N ILE A 20 2.55 5.50 0.42
CA ILE A 20 3.65 5.13 1.30
C ILE A 20 4.09 3.70 0.99
N PHE A 21 5.37 3.42 1.23
CA PHE A 21 5.97 2.10 1.04
C PHE A 21 6.40 1.55 2.41
N PRO A 22 5.54 0.79 3.10
CA PRO A 22 5.92 0.14 4.35
C PRO A 22 7.04 -0.87 4.08
N TRP A 23 7.94 -1.00 5.04
CA TRP A 23 9.11 -1.85 4.93
C TRP A 23 8.73 -3.32 5.11
N SER A 24 9.02 -4.18 4.12
CA SER A 24 8.99 -5.66 4.19
C SER A 24 7.79 -6.35 4.89
N LEU A 25 6.71 -5.61 5.16
CA LEU A 25 5.75 -5.88 6.23
C LEU A 25 6.36 -6.56 7.46
N SER A 26 7.37 -5.94 8.07
CA SER A 26 7.77 -6.38 9.41
C SER A 26 6.58 -6.24 10.37
N ILE A 27 6.59 -6.96 11.50
CA ILE A 27 5.51 -6.85 12.48
C ILE A 27 5.30 -5.39 12.96
N VAL A 28 6.33 -4.55 12.88
CA VAL A 28 6.24 -3.10 13.16
C VAL A 28 5.40 -2.40 12.08
N ASP A 29 5.67 -2.63 10.80
CA ASP A 29 4.88 -2.09 9.70
C ASP A 29 3.42 -2.55 9.80
N CYS A 30 3.20 -3.83 10.10
CA CYS A 30 1.87 -4.38 10.33
C CYS A 30 1.15 -3.69 11.51
N PHE A 31 1.89 -3.34 12.57
CA PHE A 31 1.34 -2.61 13.72
C PHE A 31 0.88 -1.20 13.35
N PHE A 32 1.67 -0.45 12.59
CA PHE A 32 1.27 0.91 12.16
C PHE A 32 0.08 0.87 11.21
N ILE A 33 0.08 -0.03 10.23
CA ILE A 33 -1.00 -0.12 9.23
C ILE A 33 -2.33 -0.56 9.87
N SER A 34 -2.30 -1.61 10.70
CA SER A 34 -3.51 -2.09 11.39
C SER A 34 -4.11 -1.00 12.30
N ASN A 35 -3.30 -0.29 13.07
CA ASN A 35 -3.76 0.83 13.88
C ASN A 35 -4.26 2.02 13.05
N ALA A 36 -3.66 2.29 11.89
CA ALA A 36 -4.14 3.33 10.99
C ALA A 36 -5.53 3.01 10.44
N PHE A 37 -5.81 1.76 10.09
CA PHE A 37 -7.16 1.33 9.68
C PHE A 37 -8.16 1.46 10.83
N LYS A 38 -7.78 1.10 12.05
CA LYS A 38 -8.64 1.25 13.24
C LYS A 38 -8.91 2.73 13.54
N ALA A 39 -7.90 3.59 13.44
CA ALA A 39 -8.05 5.03 13.65
C ALA A 39 -9.02 5.68 12.64
N LEU A 40 -9.11 5.14 11.42
CA LEU A 40 -10.08 5.58 10.41
C LEU A 40 -11.52 5.11 10.69
N ALA A 41 -11.68 4.00 11.39
CA ALA A 41 -12.97 3.37 11.66
C ALA A 41 -13.55 3.75 13.04
N ASP A 42 -13.04 4.84 13.62
CA ASP A 42 -13.16 5.23 15.04
C ASP A 42 -12.35 4.34 16.00
N ALA A 43 -11.57 5.00 16.86
CA ALA A 43 -10.55 4.41 17.73
C ALA A 43 -11.05 3.41 18.79
N GLU A 44 -12.37 3.22 18.91
CA GLU A 44 -12.98 2.31 19.89
C GLU A 44 -13.26 0.91 19.33
N LEU A 45 -12.99 0.66 18.04
CA LEU A 45 -13.25 -0.66 17.47
C LEU A 45 -12.19 -1.71 17.86
N GLU A 46 -12.66 -2.86 18.32
CA GLU A 46 -11.83 -4.05 18.57
C GLU A 46 -11.24 -4.62 17.27
N SER A 47 -11.94 -4.44 16.14
CA SER A 47 -11.52 -4.85 14.80
C SER A 47 -11.99 -3.87 13.73
N VAL A 48 -11.34 -3.88 12.57
CA VAL A 48 -11.76 -3.15 11.37
C VAL A 48 -12.13 -4.11 10.25
N ALA A 49 -13.33 -3.98 9.72
CA ALA A 49 -13.82 -4.77 8.61
C ALA A 49 -13.22 -4.25 7.29
N LEU A 50 -12.52 -5.12 6.58
CA LEU A 50 -11.88 -4.86 5.29
C LEU A 50 -12.38 -5.85 4.24
N LEU A 51 -12.13 -5.53 2.97
CA LEU A 51 -12.24 -6.48 1.88
C LEU A 51 -10.84 -6.89 1.42
N ARG A 52 -10.60 -8.19 1.33
CA ARG A 52 -9.45 -8.77 0.64
C ARG A 52 -9.84 -9.09 -0.80
N LEU A 53 -9.09 -8.55 -1.75
CA LEU A 53 -9.21 -8.82 -3.18
C LEU A 53 -7.98 -9.59 -3.63
N SER A 54 -8.16 -10.71 -4.31
CA SER A 54 -7.09 -11.53 -4.90
C SER A 54 -6.90 -11.25 -6.40
N ALA A 55 -5.77 -11.72 -6.92
CA ALA A 55 -5.33 -11.52 -8.31
C ALA A 55 -6.40 -11.92 -9.33
N ASP A 56 -7.01 -10.90 -9.96
CA ASP A 56 -8.14 -10.88 -10.92
C ASP A 56 -9.36 -10.06 -10.45
N GLY A 57 -9.39 -9.64 -9.17
CA GLY A 57 -10.41 -8.74 -8.61
C GLY A 57 -11.82 -9.34 -8.57
N THR A 58 -11.93 -10.64 -8.83
CA THR A 58 -13.21 -11.35 -8.94
C THR A 58 -13.68 -11.87 -7.58
N GLU A 59 -12.73 -12.19 -6.71
CA GLU A 59 -13.01 -12.68 -5.35
C GLU A 59 -12.77 -11.57 -4.34
N ALA A 60 -13.86 -11.08 -3.75
CA ALA A 60 -13.84 -10.17 -2.61
C ALA A 60 -14.25 -10.93 -1.36
N GLU A 61 -13.32 -11.09 -0.42
CA GLU A 61 -13.55 -11.75 0.85
C GLU A 61 -13.59 -10.72 1.98
N PRO A 62 -14.67 -10.68 2.79
CA PRO A 62 -14.69 -9.91 4.01
C PRO A 62 -13.69 -10.48 5.02
N ILE A 63 -12.82 -9.63 5.55
CA ILE A 63 -11.89 -9.99 6.62
C ILE A 63 -11.95 -8.95 7.74
N ASP A 64 -11.69 -9.37 8.97
CA ASP A 64 -11.57 -8.48 10.11
C ASP A 64 -10.11 -8.42 10.57
N ILE A 65 -9.56 -7.22 10.66
CA ILE A 65 -8.21 -6.99 11.21
C ILE A 65 -8.34 -6.47 12.64
N ARG A 66 -7.82 -7.22 13.61
CA ARG A 66 -7.82 -6.85 15.04
C ARG A 66 -6.51 -6.21 15.46
N ASP A 67 -5.42 -6.77 14.93
CA ASP A 67 -4.06 -6.41 15.30
C ASP A 67 -3.05 -6.62 14.15
N ALA A 68 -1.77 -6.47 14.49
CA ALA A 68 -0.66 -6.61 13.56
C ALA A 68 -0.48 -8.04 13.02
N TYR A 69 -0.86 -9.06 13.79
CA TYR A 69 -0.71 -10.46 13.37
C TYR A 69 -1.71 -10.83 12.29
N ASP A 70 -2.95 -10.35 12.37
CA ASP A 70 -3.94 -10.57 11.30
C ASP A 70 -3.44 -10.00 9.96
N LEU A 71 -2.77 -8.84 9.98
CA LEU A 71 -2.19 -8.22 8.78
C LEU A 71 -0.93 -8.95 8.29
N TYR A 72 -0.10 -9.45 9.22
CA TYR A 72 1.07 -10.28 8.91
C TYR A 72 0.65 -11.62 8.28
N ASP A 73 -0.46 -12.19 8.71
CA ASP A 73 -1.03 -13.39 8.12
C ASP A 73 -1.48 -13.12 6.68
N VAL A 74 -2.12 -11.97 6.40
CA VAL A 74 -2.47 -11.58 5.02
C VAL A 74 -1.23 -11.53 4.12
N ASP A 75 -0.14 -10.91 4.59
CA ASP A 75 1.13 -10.88 3.84
C ASP A 75 1.68 -12.28 3.58
N THR A 76 1.73 -13.09 4.64
CA THR A 76 2.22 -14.47 4.57
C THR A 76 1.40 -15.29 3.57
N PHE A 77 0.07 -15.14 3.58
CA PHE A 77 -0.83 -15.83 2.66
C PHE A 77 -0.80 -15.27 1.23
N ALA A 78 -0.47 -14.00 1.04
CA ALA A 78 -0.30 -13.43 -0.29
C ALA A 78 0.79 -14.19 -1.05
N GLY A 79 1.90 -14.56 -0.39
CA GLY A 79 2.86 -15.53 -0.92
C GLY A 79 3.45 -15.16 -2.28
N GLY A 80 3.59 -13.86 -2.57
CA GLY A 80 4.02 -13.34 -3.87
C GLY A 80 2.90 -13.24 -4.92
N SER A 81 1.64 -13.32 -4.50
CA SER A 81 0.45 -13.04 -5.32
C SER A 81 0.00 -11.61 -5.14
N GLU A 82 -0.69 -11.09 -6.17
CA GLU A 82 -1.30 -9.77 -6.10
C GLU A 82 -2.52 -9.79 -5.14
N VAL A 83 -2.50 -8.90 -4.14
CA VAL A 83 -3.57 -8.78 -3.15
C VAL A 83 -3.84 -7.30 -2.86
N VAL A 84 -5.12 -6.96 -2.66
CA VAL A 84 -5.52 -5.66 -2.09
C VAL A 84 -6.32 -5.88 -0.81
N LEU A 85 -5.93 -5.19 0.26
CA LEU A 85 -6.81 -4.96 1.40
C LEU A 85 -7.44 -3.58 1.28
N LEU A 86 -8.77 -3.51 1.28
CA LEU A 86 -9.54 -2.30 1.06
C LEU A 86 -10.48 -2.01 2.22
N HIS A 87 -10.33 -0.84 2.83
CA HIS A 87 -11.35 -0.26 3.71
C HIS A 87 -12.33 0.55 2.86
N GLN A 88 -13.44 -0.06 2.44
CA GLN A 88 -14.41 0.54 1.51
C GLN A 88 -14.89 1.94 1.93
N PRO A 89 -15.28 2.21 3.19
CA PRO A 89 -15.85 3.50 3.59
C PRO A 89 -14.91 4.69 3.33
N THR A 90 -13.61 4.49 3.51
CA THR A 90 -12.59 5.54 3.33
C THR A 90 -11.82 5.41 2.03
N SER A 91 -12.07 4.34 1.28
CA SER A 91 -11.28 3.93 0.13
C SER A 91 -9.78 3.73 0.41
N SER A 92 -9.36 3.63 1.68
CA SER A 92 -7.96 3.39 2.06
C SER A 92 -7.60 1.94 1.76
N ALA A 93 -6.40 1.70 1.24
CA ALA A 93 -6.01 0.37 0.82
C ALA A 93 -4.52 0.08 1.01
N CYS A 94 -4.22 -1.21 1.16
CA CYS A 94 -2.87 -1.77 1.04
C CYS A 94 -2.85 -2.67 -0.19
N TYR A 95 -1.81 -2.54 -1.00
CA TYR A 95 -1.61 -3.29 -2.23
C TYR A 95 -0.31 -4.07 -2.14
N TRP A 96 -0.34 -5.39 -2.32
CA TRP A 96 0.84 -6.25 -2.34
C TRP A 96 1.27 -6.46 -3.77
N ASP A 97 2.48 -5.99 -4.09
CA ASP A 97 3.08 -6.20 -5.39
C ASP A 97 3.70 -7.61 -5.48
N PRO A 98 3.25 -8.47 -6.41
CA PRO A 98 3.75 -9.83 -6.55
C PRO A 98 5.22 -9.89 -7.01
N HIS A 99 5.71 -8.87 -7.71
CA HIS A 99 7.03 -8.87 -8.32
C HIS A 99 8.11 -8.35 -7.38
N GLU A 100 7.76 -7.42 -6.51
CA GLU A 100 8.77 -6.63 -5.81
C GLU A 100 8.70 -6.74 -4.29
N ARG A 101 7.76 -7.54 -3.78
CA ARG A 101 7.59 -7.84 -2.35
C ARG A 101 7.39 -6.59 -1.49
N PHE A 102 6.91 -5.51 -2.07
CA PHE A 102 6.52 -4.30 -1.35
C PHE A 102 5.02 -4.23 -1.20
N VAL A 103 4.62 -3.51 -0.15
CA VAL A 103 3.24 -3.05 0.00
C VAL A 103 3.17 -1.58 -0.35
N VAL A 104 2.14 -1.20 -1.08
CA VAL A 104 1.82 0.19 -1.36
C VAL A 104 0.57 0.53 -0.57
N VAL A 105 0.66 1.52 0.30
CA VAL A 105 -0.47 1.96 1.11
C VAL A 105 -0.96 3.30 0.61
N VAL A 106 -2.27 3.38 0.38
CA VAL A 106 -2.94 4.51 -0.27
C VAL A 106 -4.16 4.93 0.54
N GLY A 107 -4.46 6.22 0.59
CA GLY A 107 -5.63 6.71 1.33
C GLY A 107 -5.56 8.20 1.65
N PRO A 108 -6.46 8.70 2.49
CA PRO A 108 -6.44 10.08 2.97
C PRO A 108 -5.15 10.39 3.73
N LYS A 109 -4.72 11.66 3.74
CA LYS A 109 -3.49 12.10 4.42
C LYS A 109 -3.40 11.63 5.88
N ALA A 110 -4.48 11.76 6.65
CA ALA A 110 -4.48 11.34 8.07
C ALA A 110 -4.19 9.84 8.24
N PHE A 111 -4.71 9.00 7.34
CA PHE A 111 -4.41 7.58 7.32
C PHE A 111 -2.96 7.31 6.96
N LEU A 112 -2.44 7.95 5.91
CA LEU A 112 -1.07 7.77 5.48
C LEU A 112 -0.05 8.25 6.52
N ASP A 113 -0.35 9.35 7.21
CA ASP A 113 0.48 9.87 8.29
C ASP A 113 0.50 8.89 9.50
N ALA A 114 -0.62 8.23 9.79
CA ALA A 114 -0.71 7.20 10.84
C ALA A 114 -0.12 5.84 10.44
N ALA A 115 -0.25 5.47 9.18
CA ALA A 115 0.23 4.20 8.63
C ALA A 115 1.74 4.20 8.37
N ARG A 116 2.40 5.36 8.49
CA ARG A 116 3.82 5.55 8.20
C ARG A 116 4.67 5.21 9.44
N PRO A 117 5.43 4.09 9.43
CA PRO A 117 6.27 3.70 10.56
C PRO A 117 7.60 4.47 10.62
N TYR A 118 8.07 4.97 9.47
CA TYR A 118 9.38 5.61 9.34
C TYR A 118 9.30 7.00 8.67
N PRO A 119 10.23 7.91 9.02
CA PRO A 119 10.45 9.14 8.26
C PRO A 119 10.62 8.91 6.75
N ALA A 120 10.19 9.88 5.93
CA ALA A 120 10.13 9.74 4.48
C ALA A 120 11.51 9.57 3.80
N ASP A 121 12.57 10.11 4.38
CA ASP A 121 13.95 9.93 3.91
C ASP A 121 14.44 8.50 4.11
N ILE A 122 14.11 7.89 5.25
CA ILE A 122 14.41 6.49 5.55
C ILE A 122 13.61 5.57 4.60
N GLU A 123 12.31 5.81 4.45
CA GLU A 123 11.45 5.07 3.51
C GLU A 123 12.02 5.09 2.09
N LYS A 124 12.38 6.28 1.60
CA LYS A 124 12.97 6.46 0.27
C LYS A 124 14.27 5.67 0.13
N HIS A 125 15.17 5.76 1.12
CA HIS A 125 16.46 5.06 1.07
C HIS A 125 16.26 3.55 0.93
N PHE A 126 15.37 2.97 1.75
CA PHE A 126 15.06 1.55 1.69
C PHE A 126 14.42 1.11 0.38
N TYR A 127 13.46 1.90 -0.13
CA TYR A 127 12.85 1.62 -1.43
C TYR A 127 13.93 1.52 -2.52
N VAL A 128 14.81 2.52 -2.59
CA VAL A 128 15.89 2.55 -3.58
C VAL A 128 16.84 1.36 -3.43
N GLU A 129 17.24 1.02 -2.21
CA GLU A 129 18.13 -0.11 -1.95
C GLU A 129 17.51 -1.43 -2.42
N ALA A 130 16.29 -1.72 -1.99
CA ALA A 130 15.63 -2.98 -2.30
C ALA A 130 15.27 -3.11 -3.79
N MET A 131 14.91 -2.02 -4.46
CA MET A 131 14.72 -1.98 -5.92
C MET A 131 16.02 -2.18 -6.70
N SER A 132 17.14 -1.64 -6.20
CA SER A 132 18.45 -1.80 -6.83
C SER A 132 18.96 -3.24 -6.80
N HIS A 133 18.46 -4.05 -5.86
CA HIS A 133 18.77 -5.47 -5.74
C HIS A 133 17.77 -6.40 -6.44
N SER A 134 16.67 -5.87 -6.99
CA SER A 134 15.70 -6.64 -7.75
C SER A 134 16.19 -6.88 -9.18
N SER A 135 16.43 -8.15 -9.54
CA SER A 135 16.88 -8.57 -10.88
C SER A 135 15.84 -8.35 -11.99
N ALA A 136 14.65 -7.83 -11.66
CA ALA A 136 13.52 -7.67 -12.58
C ALA A 136 13.44 -6.28 -13.26
N CYS A 137 14.24 -5.30 -12.84
CA CYS A 137 14.28 -4.00 -13.52
C CYS A 137 15.05 -4.08 -14.84
N SER A 138 14.38 -4.50 -15.91
CA SER A 138 14.85 -4.34 -17.27
C SER A 138 14.50 -2.98 -17.89
N ASP A 139 13.96 -2.03 -17.12
CA ASP A 139 13.39 -0.78 -17.64
C ASP A 139 14.14 0.51 -17.28
N VAL A 140 13.88 1.51 -18.11
CA VAL A 140 14.65 2.73 -18.44
C VAL A 140 14.80 3.75 -17.29
N ASP A 141 14.04 3.60 -16.21
CA ASP A 141 13.97 4.58 -15.11
C ASP A 141 14.66 4.08 -13.83
N SER A 142 15.48 4.93 -13.21
CA SER A 142 16.12 4.63 -11.92
C SER A 142 15.08 4.42 -10.79
N PRO A 143 15.34 3.59 -9.77
CA PRO A 143 14.47 3.44 -8.60
C PRO A 143 14.05 4.77 -7.95
N GLU A 144 14.93 5.76 -7.91
CA GLU A 144 14.64 7.10 -7.41
C GLU A 144 13.59 7.84 -8.25
N ALA A 145 13.63 7.66 -9.58
CA ALA A 145 12.66 8.26 -10.49
C ALA A 145 11.29 7.63 -10.30
N VAL A 146 11.25 6.31 -10.14
CA VAL A 146 10.02 5.55 -9.83
C VAL A 146 9.42 6.00 -8.50
N TYR A 147 10.21 6.02 -7.42
CA TYR A 147 9.77 6.49 -6.10
C TYR A 147 9.19 7.91 -6.20
N THR A 148 9.91 8.81 -6.88
CA THR A 148 9.48 10.19 -7.06
C THR A 148 8.18 10.29 -7.85
N ALA A 149 8.00 9.48 -8.90
CA ALA A 149 6.78 9.47 -9.69
C ALA A 149 5.56 9.02 -8.87
N LEU A 150 5.74 8.02 -8.01
CA LEU A 150 4.68 7.47 -7.16
C LEU A 150 4.33 8.40 -5.98
N CYS A 151 5.31 9.07 -5.38
CA CYS A 151 5.07 10.00 -4.27
C CYS A 151 4.66 11.41 -4.71
N ARG A 152 4.66 11.73 -6.01
CA ARG A 152 4.22 13.04 -6.50
C ARG A 152 2.74 13.25 -6.20
N GLN A 153 2.43 14.30 -5.47
CA GLN A 153 1.10 14.90 -5.47
C GLN A 153 0.83 15.43 -6.88
N ARG A 154 -0.18 14.93 -7.60
CA ARG A 154 -0.70 15.70 -8.72
C ARG A 154 -1.24 17.00 -8.14
N ALA A 155 -0.81 18.13 -8.69
CA ALA A 155 -1.43 19.40 -8.39
C ALA A 155 -2.95 19.27 -8.58
N PRO A 156 -3.78 19.86 -7.70
CA PRO A 156 -5.22 19.82 -7.89
C PRO A 156 -5.52 20.29 -9.31
N ARG A 157 -6.26 19.50 -10.08
CA ARG A 157 -6.78 19.93 -11.37
C ARG A 157 -7.52 21.23 -11.09
N SER A 158 -6.93 22.36 -11.45
CA SER A 158 -7.59 23.65 -11.41
C SER A 158 -8.82 23.50 -12.28
N SER A 159 -9.97 23.40 -11.62
CA SER A 159 -11.29 23.45 -12.21
C SER A 159 -11.37 24.80 -12.92
N ASN A 160 -11.12 24.80 -14.22
CA ASN A 160 -11.44 25.95 -15.06
C ASN A 160 -12.97 26.06 -15.10
N LEU A 161 -13.51 26.89 -14.22
CA LEU A 161 -14.81 27.55 -14.40
C LEU A 161 -14.60 28.79 -15.28
#